data_AF-A0A9E4W707-F1
#
_entry.id   AF-A0A9E4W707-F1
#
_cell.length_a   1.000
_cell.length_b   1.000
_cell.length_c   1.000
_cell.angle_alpha   90.00
_cell.angle_beta   90.00
_cell.angle_gamma   90.00
#
_symmetry.space_group_name_H-M   'P 1'
#
loop_
_entity.id
_entity.type
_entity.pdbx_description
1 polymer ?
#
loop_
_entity_poly.entity_id
_entity_poly.type
_entity_poly.pdbx_seq_one_letter_code
_entity_poly.pdbx_strand_id
1 'polypeptide(L)'
;MRYFSLTASPVAVAVALGAAVLLHLLSGAGPVVASNYCANTGSPLGPFDIESYEAADYRDVYARTFELAAFNQLFPEHGSFATPELETGGRAAGSGQKLAPYIPPVILKAIGFLESGWAQASYIPLVQYGEIGPVLSSHDCGYGLMQITSGMQNISNVPNLDQAMIGSHFGFNIARGAVILADKWNFSPEVRPIVGARDPTLMEDWYYAIWGYNGFAFSNHPLNPAYNPSRVGYSCGPAGDGFGHD
;
A
#
# COMPACT_ATOMS: atom_id res chain seq x y z
N MET A 1 21.34 61.96 -32.38
CA MET A 1 21.73 60.65 -31.78
C MET A 1 20.71 59.62 -32.23
N ARG A 2 21.20 58.49 -32.76
CA ARG A 2 20.41 57.50 -33.51
C ARG A 2 19.58 56.62 -32.57
N TYR A 3 18.28 56.50 -32.81
CA TYR A 3 17.46 55.42 -32.27
C TYR A 3 17.68 54.16 -33.11
N PHE A 4 18.22 53.11 -32.50
CA PHE A 4 18.27 51.77 -33.11
C PHE A 4 16.90 51.12 -32.91
N SER A 5 16.15 50.94 -34.01
CA SER A 5 14.92 50.14 -34.04
C SER A 5 15.30 48.69 -34.32
N LEU A 6 15.19 47.81 -33.32
CA LEU A 6 15.28 46.37 -33.49
C LEU A 6 13.89 45.85 -33.88
N THR A 7 13.62 45.76 -35.18
CA THR A 7 12.49 44.96 -35.69
C THR A 7 12.92 43.50 -35.74
N ALA A 8 12.56 42.72 -34.71
CA ALA A 8 12.63 41.27 -34.80
C ALA A 8 11.51 40.78 -35.73
N SER A 9 11.89 40.05 -36.79
CA SER A 9 10.94 39.47 -37.75
C SER A 9 10.02 38.45 -37.05
N PRO A 10 8.69 38.47 -37.27
CA PRO A 10 7.75 37.57 -36.60
C PRO A 10 8.00 36.07 -36.87
N VAL A 11 8.81 35.77 -37.90
CA VAL A 11 9.21 34.40 -38.25
C VAL A 11 10.22 33.81 -37.25
N ALA A 12 11.08 34.64 -36.64
CA ALA A 12 12.13 34.16 -35.73
C ALA A 12 11.57 33.73 -34.34
N VAL A 13 10.47 34.35 -33.90
CA VAL A 13 9.82 34.03 -32.61
C VAL A 13 9.01 32.72 -32.71
N ALA A 14 8.41 32.45 -33.86
CA ALA A 14 7.60 31.24 -34.09
C ALA A 14 8.44 29.95 -34.13
N VAL A 15 9.66 30.00 -34.67
CA VAL A 15 10.55 28.82 -34.74
C VAL A 15 11.14 28.47 -33.38
N ALA A 16 11.45 29.47 -32.54
CA ALA A 16 11.97 29.25 -31.19
C ALA A 16 10.91 28.66 -30.23
N LEU A 17 9.64 29.10 -30.34
CA LEU A 17 8.53 28.54 -29.57
C LEU A 17 8.16 27.12 -30.05
N GLY A 18 8.20 26.86 -31.36
CA GLY A 18 7.94 25.53 -31.92
C GLY A 18 8.98 24.48 -31.49
N ALA A 19 10.26 24.86 -31.43
CA ALA A 19 11.33 23.96 -30.96
C ALA A 19 11.26 23.70 -29.45
N ALA A 20 10.90 24.69 -28.64
CA ALA A 20 10.75 24.53 -27.19
C ALA A 20 9.55 23.65 -26.81
N VAL A 21 8.43 23.76 -27.55
CA VAL A 21 7.24 22.92 -27.36
C VAL A 21 7.49 21.49 -27.83
N LEU A 22 8.21 21.29 -28.95
CA LEU A 22 8.57 19.95 -29.42
C LEU A 22 9.58 19.26 -28.48
N LEU A 23 10.48 20.02 -27.83
CA LEU A 23 11.41 19.47 -26.84
C LEU A 23 10.73 19.11 -25.51
N HIS A 24 9.67 19.83 -25.11
CA HIS A 24 8.86 19.49 -23.93
C HIS A 24 7.92 18.30 -24.17
N LEU A 25 7.46 18.08 -25.41
CA LEU A 25 6.62 16.92 -25.78
C LEU A 25 7.42 15.61 -25.91
N LEU A 26 8.76 15.69 -26.01
CA LEU A 26 9.65 14.52 -26.12
C LEU A 26 10.35 14.17 -24.79
N SER A 27 10.21 15.01 -23.75
CA SER A 27 10.82 14.79 -22.43
C SER A 27 9.79 14.31 -21.39
N GLY A 28 8.93 13.37 -21.77
CA GLY A 28 8.11 12.60 -20.84
C GLY A 28 8.94 11.58 -20.06
N ALA A 29 9.98 12.04 -19.35
CA ALA A 29 10.52 11.27 -18.25
C ALA A 29 9.64 11.60 -17.04
N GLY A 30 8.65 10.75 -16.78
CA GLY A 30 7.96 10.75 -15.50
C GLY A 30 8.98 10.66 -14.36
N PRO A 31 8.66 11.14 -13.15
CA PRO A 31 9.57 11.03 -12.03
C PRO A 31 9.97 9.56 -11.88
N VAL A 32 11.26 9.27 -12.06
CA VAL A 32 11.85 7.98 -11.72
C VAL A 32 11.90 7.94 -10.21
N VAL A 33 10.74 7.73 -9.58
CA VAL A 33 10.66 7.18 -8.24
C VAL A 33 11.24 5.79 -8.37
N ALA A 34 12.16 5.42 -7.48
CA ALA A 34 12.90 4.17 -7.55
C ALA A 34 11.94 2.96 -7.51
N SER A 35 11.45 2.50 -8.66
CA SER A 35 10.62 1.30 -8.85
C SER A 35 11.50 0.06 -9.08
N ASN A 36 12.73 0.08 -8.56
CA ASN A 36 13.79 -0.86 -8.84
C ASN A 36 13.52 -2.28 -8.31
N TYR A 37 12.45 -2.48 -7.54
CA TYR A 37 12.08 -3.78 -6.98
C TYR A 37 10.71 -4.31 -7.42
N CYS A 38 9.96 -3.59 -8.25
CA CYS A 38 8.68 -4.04 -8.79
C CYS A 38 8.77 -5.39 -9.53
N ALA A 39 9.87 -5.64 -10.25
CA ALA A 39 10.07 -6.92 -10.92
C ALA A 39 10.10 -8.11 -9.92
N ASN A 40 10.61 -7.91 -8.69
CA ASN A 40 10.67 -8.93 -7.66
C ASN A 40 9.28 -9.31 -7.11
N THR A 41 8.30 -8.41 -7.24
CA THR A 41 6.91 -8.64 -6.82
C THR A 41 6.02 -9.10 -7.97
N GLY A 42 6.62 -9.40 -9.13
CA GLY A 42 5.93 -9.89 -10.33
C GLY A 42 5.38 -8.78 -11.23
N SER A 43 5.83 -7.54 -11.06
CA SER A 43 5.49 -6.38 -11.88
C SER A 43 6.67 -5.97 -12.77
N PRO A 44 7.00 -6.74 -13.83
CA PRO A 44 8.14 -6.46 -14.71
C PRO A 44 8.02 -5.14 -15.47
N LEU A 45 6.81 -4.58 -15.58
CA LEU A 45 6.56 -3.30 -16.26
C LEU A 45 6.56 -2.11 -15.30
N GLY A 46 6.95 -2.30 -14.04
CA GLY A 46 6.88 -1.25 -13.01
C GLY A 46 5.47 -1.05 -12.47
N PRO A 47 5.18 0.06 -11.76
CA PRO A 47 3.86 0.30 -11.20
C PRO A 47 2.83 0.61 -12.30
N PHE A 48 1.56 0.34 -12.02
CA PHE A 48 0.46 0.84 -12.82
C PHE A 48 0.35 2.37 -12.67
N ASP A 49 -0.03 3.03 -13.76
CA ASP A 49 -0.44 4.44 -13.75
C ASP A 49 -1.93 4.52 -13.46
N ILE A 50 -2.30 4.76 -12.20
CA ILE A 50 -3.69 4.80 -11.71
C ILE A 50 -3.92 6.12 -10.98
N GLU A 51 -4.96 6.84 -11.39
CA GLU A 51 -5.49 7.99 -10.68
C GLU A 51 -6.29 7.54 -9.45
N SER A 52 -6.10 8.22 -8.33
CA SER A 52 -6.61 7.86 -7.02
C SER A 52 -7.22 9.06 -6.31
N TYR A 53 -8.32 8.83 -5.61
CA TYR A 53 -8.94 9.84 -4.75
C TYR A 53 -8.32 9.81 -3.35
N GLU A 54 -7.82 10.97 -2.91
CA GLU A 54 -7.34 11.20 -1.56
C GLU A 54 -8.43 11.91 -0.75
N ALA A 55 -8.92 11.32 0.34
CA ALA A 55 -10.08 11.84 1.05
C ALA A 55 -9.78 13.18 1.76
N ALA A 56 -10.68 14.16 1.64
CA ALA A 56 -10.50 15.48 2.27
C ALA A 56 -10.44 15.40 3.81
N ASP A 57 -11.38 14.67 4.41
CA ASP A 57 -11.43 14.39 5.84
C ASP A 57 -10.82 13.02 6.14
N TYR A 58 -9.55 12.86 5.75
CA TYR A 58 -8.89 11.57 5.73
C TYR A 58 -8.90 10.85 7.09
N ARG A 59 -8.79 11.59 8.20
CA ARG A 59 -8.73 11.00 9.54
C ARG A 59 -10.00 10.25 9.88
N ASP A 60 -11.15 10.91 9.75
CA ASP A 60 -12.43 10.32 10.12
C ASP A 60 -12.88 9.33 9.05
N VAL A 61 -12.69 9.66 7.76
CA VAL A 61 -13.06 8.78 6.64
C VAL A 61 -12.26 7.48 6.66
N TYR A 62 -10.93 7.54 6.81
CA TYR A 62 -10.11 6.33 6.82
C TYR A 62 -10.29 5.54 8.11
N ALA A 63 -10.34 6.19 9.28
CA ALA A 63 -10.60 5.50 10.54
C ALA A 63 -11.94 4.75 10.49
N ARG A 64 -12.99 5.37 9.96
CA ARG A 64 -14.29 4.72 9.77
C ARG A 64 -14.24 3.60 8.75
N THR A 65 -13.50 3.79 7.65
CA THR A 65 -13.37 2.75 6.61
C THR A 65 -12.63 1.52 7.14
N PHE A 66 -11.58 1.70 7.95
CA PHE A 66 -10.91 0.60 8.66
C PHE A 66 -11.85 -0.17 9.58
N GLU A 67 -12.73 0.52 10.32
CA GLU A 67 -13.74 -0.13 11.14
C GLU A 67 -14.70 -0.96 10.30
N LEU A 68 -15.23 -0.39 9.21
CA LEU A 68 -16.14 -1.13 8.32
C LEU A 68 -15.45 -2.35 7.70
N ALA A 69 -14.19 -2.23 7.28
CA ALA A 69 -13.42 -3.35 6.74
C ALA A 69 -13.20 -4.46 7.78
N ALA A 70 -12.90 -4.07 9.04
CA ALA A 70 -12.70 -4.99 10.15
C ALA A 70 -13.91 -5.91 10.41
N PHE A 71 -15.13 -5.45 10.10
CA PHE A 71 -16.37 -6.24 10.20
C PHE A 71 -16.87 -6.78 8.86
N ASN A 72 -16.06 -6.72 7.79
CA ASN A 72 -16.46 -7.09 6.43
C ASN A 72 -17.72 -6.35 5.91
N GLN A 73 -17.86 -5.07 6.26
CA GLN A 73 -19.05 -4.25 5.94
C GLN A 73 -18.86 -3.32 4.74
N LEU A 74 -17.71 -3.33 4.08
CA LEU A 74 -17.48 -2.52 2.88
C LEU A 74 -18.08 -3.17 1.63
N PHE A 75 -17.58 -4.35 1.26
CA PHE A 75 -17.96 -5.04 0.02
C PHE A 75 -18.15 -6.56 0.23
N PRO A 76 -19.03 -7.00 1.15
CA PRO A 76 -19.18 -8.42 1.49
C PRO A 76 -19.61 -9.32 0.32
N GLU A 77 -20.23 -8.75 -0.70
CA GLU A 77 -20.73 -9.46 -1.88
C GLU A 77 -19.71 -9.52 -3.03
N HIS A 78 -18.54 -8.89 -2.88
CA HIS A 78 -17.53 -8.84 -3.94
C HIS A 78 -16.33 -9.70 -3.57
N GLY A 79 -16.18 -10.86 -4.22
CA GLY A 79 -15.23 -11.92 -3.80
C GLY A 79 -13.80 -11.45 -3.51
N SER A 80 -13.23 -10.56 -4.31
CA SER A 80 -11.86 -10.05 -4.11
C SER A 80 -11.68 -9.11 -2.90
N PHE A 81 -12.79 -8.58 -2.37
CA PHE A 81 -12.86 -7.60 -1.29
C PHE A 81 -13.68 -8.07 -0.07
N ALA A 82 -14.32 -9.22 -0.17
CA ALA A 82 -15.05 -9.86 0.91
C ALA A 82 -14.08 -10.60 1.81
N THR A 83 -13.97 -10.17 3.07
CA THR A 83 -13.10 -10.81 4.06
C THR A 83 -13.60 -12.24 4.31
N PRO A 84 -12.76 -13.28 4.18
CA PRO A 84 -13.17 -14.65 4.39
C PRO A 84 -13.48 -14.91 5.87
N GLU A 85 -14.24 -15.98 6.13
CA GLU A 85 -14.39 -16.49 7.50
C GLU A 85 -13.02 -16.80 8.11
N LEU A 86 -12.90 -16.58 9.42
CA LEU A 86 -11.65 -16.75 10.15
C LEU A 86 -11.62 -18.10 10.83
N GLU A 87 -10.56 -18.86 10.60
CA GLU A 87 -10.34 -20.10 11.33
C GLU A 87 -10.01 -19.85 12.79
N THR A 88 -10.51 -20.71 13.68
CA THR A 88 -10.31 -20.58 15.12
C THR A 88 -10.05 -21.93 15.79
N GLY A 89 -9.64 -21.89 17.05
CA GLY A 89 -9.25 -23.04 17.83
C GLY A 89 -7.74 -23.31 17.78
N GLY A 90 -7.25 -24.02 18.79
CA GLY A 90 -5.84 -24.39 18.90
C GLY A 90 -5.41 -25.44 17.88
N ARG A 91 -4.12 -25.80 17.89
CA ARG A 91 -3.50 -26.70 16.89
C ARG A 91 -4.26 -28.02 16.66
N ALA A 92 -4.80 -28.63 17.73
CA ALA A 92 -5.54 -29.89 17.62
C ALA A 92 -6.88 -29.76 16.88
N ALA A 93 -7.46 -28.55 16.83
CA ALA A 93 -8.70 -28.28 16.10
C ALA A 93 -8.48 -28.17 14.58
N GLY A 94 -7.24 -27.94 14.13
CA GLY A 94 -6.93 -27.66 12.71
C GLY A 94 -7.82 -26.55 12.14
N SER A 95 -8.13 -26.59 10.85
CA SER A 95 -9.08 -25.68 10.18
C SER A 95 -10.57 -26.00 10.38
N GLY A 96 -10.92 -26.79 11.41
CA GLY A 96 -12.27 -27.35 11.58
C GLY A 96 -13.34 -26.38 12.08
N GLN A 97 -12.95 -25.25 12.67
CA GLN A 97 -13.87 -24.24 13.20
C GLN A 97 -13.62 -22.89 12.55
N LYS A 98 -14.71 -22.19 12.22
CA LYS A 98 -14.69 -20.88 11.57
C LYS A 98 -15.63 -19.91 12.28
N LEU A 99 -15.24 -18.64 12.26
CA LEU A 99 -16.01 -17.53 12.78
C LEU A 99 -16.32 -16.54 11.66
N ALA A 100 -17.40 -15.77 11.85
CA ALA A 100 -17.68 -14.64 10.98
C ALA A 100 -16.47 -13.68 10.94
N PRO A 101 -16.22 -13.01 9.81
CA PRO A 101 -15.08 -12.13 9.65
C PRO A 101 -15.06 -11.02 10.72
N TYR A 102 -13.97 -10.97 11.49
CA TYR A 102 -13.70 -9.91 12.46
C TYR A 102 -12.20 -9.72 12.63
N ILE A 103 -11.70 -8.53 12.32
CA ILE A 103 -10.32 -8.12 12.58
C ILE A 103 -10.39 -6.99 13.60
N PRO A 104 -9.63 -7.01 14.71
CA PRO A 104 -9.57 -5.87 15.61
C PRO A 104 -9.25 -4.57 14.83
N PRO A 105 -10.14 -3.56 14.80
CA PRO A 105 -9.97 -2.40 13.92
C PRO A 105 -8.66 -1.64 14.13
N VAL A 106 -8.13 -1.68 15.35
CA VAL A 106 -6.84 -1.08 15.71
C VAL A 106 -5.68 -1.70 14.93
N ILE A 107 -5.73 -2.99 14.59
CA ILE A 107 -4.70 -3.67 13.80
C ILE A 107 -4.68 -3.11 12.38
N LEU A 108 -5.84 -3.01 11.72
CA LEU A 108 -5.91 -2.45 10.36
C LEU A 108 -5.47 -0.99 10.32
N LYS A 109 -5.90 -0.20 11.32
CA LYS A 109 -5.47 1.20 11.49
C LYS A 109 -3.95 1.30 11.65
N ALA A 110 -3.35 0.45 12.48
CA ALA A 110 -1.90 0.43 12.71
C ALA A 110 -1.12 -0.01 11.47
N ILE A 111 -1.58 -1.06 10.77
CA ILE A 111 -0.98 -1.50 9.50
C ILE A 111 -1.03 -0.36 8.49
N GLY A 112 -2.20 0.20 8.21
CA GLY A 112 -2.32 1.31 7.26
C GLY A 112 -1.45 2.52 7.63
N PHE A 113 -1.26 2.79 8.93
CA PHE A 113 -0.38 3.87 9.38
C PHE A 113 1.09 3.57 9.11
N LEU A 114 1.56 2.36 9.42
CA LEU A 114 2.94 1.94 9.17
C LEU A 114 3.25 1.81 7.68
N GLU A 115 2.28 1.37 6.88
CA GLU A 115 2.44 1.14 5.44
C GLU A 115 2.48 2.45 4.64
N SER A 116 1.69 3.47 5.01
CA SER A 116 1.54 4.67 4.17
C SER A 116 1.42 6.00 4.91
N GLY A 117 1.38 6.00 6.24
CA GLY A 117 1.02 7.19 7.03
C GLY A 117 -0.44 7.61 6.85
N TRP A 118 -1.30 6.68 6.44
CA TRP A 118 -2.69 6.95 6.02
C TRP A 118 -2.80 7.84 4.78
N ALA A 119 -2.08 7.50 3.71
CA ALA A 119 -2.25 8.11 2.38
C ALA A 119 -2.62 7.06 1.33
N GLN A 120 -3.59 7.40 0.49
CA GLN A 120 -4.00 6.60 -0.66
C GLN A 120 -3.31 7.07 -1.94
N ALA A 121 -3.12 8.38 -2.09
CA ALA A 121 -2.53 9.02 -3.25
C ALA A 121 -1.09 9.48 -2.98
N SER A 122 -0.38 9.82 -4.05
CA SER A 122 1.05 10.04 -4.05
C SER A 122 1.47 11.24 -3.21
N TYR A 123 2.63 11.10 -2.54
CA TYR A 123 3.35 12.21 -1.94
C TYR A 123 4.22 12.97 -2.96
N ILE A 124 4.54 12.35 -4.10
CA ILE A 124 5.37 12.94 -5.16
C ILE A 124 4.85 12.48 -6.55
N PRO A 125 4.20 13.34 -7.34
CA PRO A 125 3.75 14.68 -6.94
C PRO A 125 2.80 14.60 -5.75
N LEU A 126 2.82 15.61 -4.88
CA LEU A 126 1.93 15.66 -3.72
C LEU A 126 0.48 15.83 -4.20
N VAL A 127 -0.38 14.87 -3.88
CA VAL A 127 -1.83 14.97 -4.01
C VAL A 127 -2.37 15.46 -2.67
N GLN A 128 -3.07 16.59 -2.65
CA GLN A 128 -3.63 17.11 -1.40
C GLN A 128 -4.88 16.32 -1.01
N TYR A 129 -5.16 16.29 0.30
CA TYR A 129 -6.44 15.77 0.79
C TYR A 129 -7.62 16.47 0.11
N GLY A 130 -8.51 15.68 -0.49
CA GLY A 130 -9.67 16.13 -1.26
C GLY A 130 -9.46 16.17 -2.77
N GLU A 131 -8.25 15.89 -3.25
CA GLU A 131 -7.91 15.90 -4.67
C GLU A 131 -7.89 14.48 -5.28
N ILE A 132 -7.75 14.46 -6.60
CA ILE A 132 -7.47 13.27 -7.38
C ILE A 132 -6.07 13.45 -7.99
N GLY A 133 -5.26 12.42 -7.91
CA GLY A 133 -3.94 12.37 -8.53
C GLY A 133 -3.39 10.96 -8.54
N PRO A 134 -2.11 10.76 -8.92
CA PRO A 134 -1.52 9.43 -8.97
C PRO A 134 -1.63 8.68 -7.64
N VAL A 135 -1.93 7.38 -7.68
CA VAL A 135 -1.93 6.51 -6.51
C VAL A 135 -0.56 6.50 -5.81
N LEU A 136 -0.54 6.38 -4.49
CA LEU A 136 0.69 6.10 -3.76
C LEU A 136 1.22 4.74 -4.19
N SER A 137 2.43 4.69 -4.74
CA SER A 137 3.11 3.44 -5.04
C SER A 137 4.54 3.42 -4.49
N SER A 138 4.92 2.31 -3.86
CA SER A 138 6.26 2.08 -3.31
C SER A 138 7.24 1.50 -4.35
N HIS A 139 8.50 1.40 -3.94
CA HIS A 139 9.60 0.88 -4.76
C HIS A 139 9.44 -0.58 -5.20
N ASP A 140 8.64 -1.34 -4.48
CA ASP A 140 8.30 -2.75 -4.73
C ASP A 140 6.89 -2.92 -5.31
N CYS A 141 6.24 -1.85 -5.77
CA CYS A 141 4.90 -1.86 -6.34
C CYS A 141 3.80 -2.30 -5.34
N GLY A 142 3.91 -1.88 -4.07
CA GLY A 142 2.77 -1.77 -3.18
C GLY A 142 1.94 -0.53 -3.57
N TYR A 143 0.61 -0.59 -3.35
CA TYR A 143 -0.30 0.50 -3.73
C TYR A 143 -1.18 0.96 -2.57
N GLY A 144 -1.30 2.27 -2.40
CA GLY A 144 -2.27 2.96 -1.54
C GLY A 144 -2.08 2.73 -0.04
N LEU A 145 -3.17 2.94 0.71
CA LEU A 145 -3.18 2.99 2.17
C LEU A 145 -2.57 1.76 2.85
N MET A 146 -2.87 0.59 2.30
CA MET A 146 -2.51 -0.72 2.84
C MET A 146 -1.35 -1.37 2.09
N GLN A 147 -0.68 -0.61 1.20
CA GLN A 147 0.46 -1.05 0.37
C GLN A 147 0.24 -2.42 -0.26
N ILE A 148 -0.87 -2.54 -1.02
CA ILE A 148 -1.32 -3.82 -1.56
C ILE A 148 -0.42 -4.25 -2.73
N THR A 149 0.34 -5.33 -2.56
CA THR A 149 1.18 -5.90 -3.64
C THR A 149 0.57 -7.20 -4.22
N SER A 150 -0.12 -7.99 -3.38
CA SER A 150 -0.68 -9.29 -3.78
C SER A 150 -1.86 -9.14 -4.73
N GLY A 151 -1.71 -9.61 -5.98
CA GLY A 151 -2.71 -9.45 -7.05
C GLY A 151 -2.53 -8.17 -7.88
N MET A 152 -1.54 -7.32 -7.54
CA MET A 152 -1.25 -6.06 -8.23
C MET A 152 -0.11 -6.17 -9.26
N GLN A 153 0.16 -7.37 -9.77
CA GLN A 153 1.20 -7.62 -10.76
C GLN A 153 0.92 -6.88 -12.08
N ASN A 154 1.78 -5.93 -12.44
CA ASN A 154 1.71 -5.24 -13.72
C ASN A 154 2.52 -6.00 -14.80
N ILE A 155 1.80 -6.80 -15.58
CA ILE A 155 2.33 -7.58 -16.70
C ILE A 155 1.84 -7.10 -18.08
N SER A 156 0.95 -6.11 -18.12
CA SER A 156 0.28 -5.65 -19.36
C SER A 156 0.15 -4.13 -19.50
N ASN A 157 0.52 -3.34 -18.48
CA ASN A 157 0.20 -1.91 -18.31
C ASN A 157 -1.30 -1.57 -18.24
N VAL A 158 -2.18 -2.57 -18.34
CA VAL A 158 -3.63 -2.38 -18.26
C VAL A 158 -4.12 -3.07 -16.99
N PRO A 159 -4.50 -2.32 -15.95
CA PRO A 159 -5.03 -2.92 -14.73
C PRO A 159 -6.36 -3.61 -15.04
N ASN A 160 -6.56 -4.79 -14.45
CA ASN A 160 -7.89 -5.39 -14.40
C ASN A 160 -8.80 -4.60 -13.44
N LEU A 161 -10.07 -5.00 -13.34
CA LEU A 161 -11.06 -4.29 -12.52
C LEU A 161 -10.63 -4.19 -11.05
N ASP A 162 -10.19 -5.28 -10.44
CA ASP A 162 -9.77 -5.28 -9.04
C ASP A 162 -8.53 -4.39 -8.84
N GLN A 163 -7.57 -4.47 -9.75
CA GLN A 163 -6.35 -3.65 -9.70
C GLN A 163 -6.67 -2.16 -9.80
N ALA A 164 -7.58 -1.79 -10.72
CA ALA A 164 -8.05 -0.42 -10.88
C ALA A 164 -8.79 0.04 -9.61
N MET A 165 -9.65 -0.78 -9.02
CA MET A 165 -10.37 -0.46 -7.78
C MET A 165 -9.42 -0.26 -6.59
N ILE A 166 -8.47 -1.18 -6.39
CA ILE A 166 -7.46 -1.12 -5.32
C ILE A 166 -6.62 0.16 -5.43
N GLY A 167 -6.22 0.52 -6.65
CA GLY A 167 -5.42 1.70 -6.90
C GLY A 167 -6.19 3.01 -6.80
N SER A 168 -7.45 3.04 -7.23
CA SER A 168 -8.20 4.30 -7.40
C SER A 168 -8.96 4.79 -6.17
N HIS A 169 -9.27 3.92 -5.20
CA HIS A 169 -10.11 4.32 -4.07
C HIS A 169 -9.74 3.61 -2.76
N PHE A 170 -9.58 4.41 -1.70
CA PHE A 170 -9.20 3.97 -0.36
C PHE A 170 -10.07 2.82 0.18
N GLY A 171 -11.38 2.84 -0.07
CA GLY A 171 -12.30 1.79 0.38
C GLY A 171 -11.92 0.40 -0.13
N PHE A 172 -11.63 0.26 -1.44
CA PHE A 172 -11.24 -1.02 -2.03
C PHE A 172 -9.83 -1.42 -1.60
N ASN A 173 -8.93 -0.44 -1.45
CA ASN A 173 -7.59 -0.66 -0.93
C ASN A 173 -7.61 -1.24 0.50
N ILE A 174 -8.36 -0.61 1.40
CA ILE A 174 -8.54 -1.04 2.78
C ILE A 174 -9.23 -2.40 2.84
N ALA A 175 -10.32 -2.60 2.08
CA ALA A 175 -11.02 -3.88 2.03
C ALA A 175 -10.09 -5.02 1.57
N ARG A 176 -9.27 -4.77 0.53
CA ARG A 176 -8.29 -5.75 0.05
C ARG A 176 -7.22 -6.05 1.10
N GLY A 177 -6.77 -5.04 1.85
CA GLY A 177 -5.85 -5.23 2.97
C GLY A 177 -6.44 -6.11 4.08
N ALA A 178 -7.72 -5.92 4.42
CA ALA A 178 -8.42 -6.78 5.37
C ALA A 178 -8.50 -8.24 4.88
N VAL A 179 -8.83 -8.46 3.61
CA VAL A 179 -8.82 -9.81 3.00
C VAL A 179 -7.45 -10.46 3.10
N ILE A 180 -6.39 -9.74 2.71
CA ILE A 180 -5.02 -10.27 2.76
C ILE A 180 -4.64 -10.65 4.19
N LEU A 181 -4.93 -9.81 5.18
CA LEU A 181 -4.62 -10.11 6.57
C LEU A 181 -5.38 -11.34 7.09
N ALA A 182 -6.66 -11.48 6.72
CA ALA A 182 -7.46 -12.67 7.02
C ALA A 182 -6.91 -13.93 6.34
N ASP A 183 -6.45 -13.83 5.10
CA ASP A 183 -5.76 -14.94 4.42
C ASP A 183 -4.49 -15.35 5.17
N LYS A 184 -3.68 -14.37 5.65
CA LYS A 184 -2.49 -14.67 6.46
C LYS A 184 -2.84 -15.33 7.79
N TRP A 185 -3.95 -14.94 8.41
CA TRP A 185 -4.47 -15.59 9.60
C TRP A 185 -4.85 -17.06 9.33
N ASN A 186 -5.56 -17.32 8.23
CA ASN A 186 -5.99 -18.65 7.82
C ASN A 186 -4.85 -19.55 7.28
N PHE A 187 -3.62 -19.04 7.15
CA PHE A 187 -2.45 -19.87 6.85
C PHE A 187 -1.93 -20.65 8.07
N SER A 188 -2.41 -20.35 9.27
CA SER A 188 -2.13 -21.10 10.48
C SER A 188 -3.22 -22.14 10.73
N PRO A 189 -2.92 -23.37 11.19
CA PRO A 189 -1.59 -23.89 11.55
C PRO A 189 -0.77 -24.50 10.40
N GLU A 190 -1.32 -24.61 9.18
CA GLU A 190 -0.80 -25.47 8.12
C GLU A 190 0.60 -25.04 7.68
N VAL A 191 0.79 -23.75 7.43
CA VAL A 191 2.06 -23.19 6.95
C VAL A 191 2.58 -22.06 7.83
N ARG A 192 1.87 -21.72 8.92
CA ARG A 192 2.25 -20.71 9.90
C ARG A 192 1.97 -21.19 11.34
N PRO A 193 2.71 -20.72 12.35
CA PRO A 193 2.42 -21.09 13.73
C PRO A 193 1.15 -20.39 14.25
N ILE A 194 0.62 -20.92 15.35
CA ILE A 194 -0.52 -20.35 16.08
C ILE A 194 -0.01 -19.70 17.37
N VAL A 195 -0.57 -18.55 17.72
CA VAL A 195 -0.56 -18.02 19.09
C VAL A 195 -1.90 -18.36 19.75
N GLY A 196 -1.84 -18.75 21.03
CA GLY A 196 -3.05 -19.01 21.80
C GLY A 196 -3.97 -20.06 21.17
N ALA A 197 -5.23 -19.68 21.00
CA ALA A 197 -6.28 -20.52 20.43
C ALA A 197 -6.82 -19.97 19.11
N ARG A 198 -6.10 -19.06 18.43
CA ARG A 198 -6.62 -18.30 17.28
C ARG A 198 -7.97 -17.67 17.62
N ASP A 199 -8.03 -16.94 18.72
CA ASP A 199 -9.19 -16.13 19.04
C ASP A 199 -9.04 -14.77 18.34
N PRO A 200 -9.82 -14.48 17.28
CA PRO A 200 -9.66 -13.22 16.55
C PRO A 200 -10.00 -11.98 17.39
N THR A 201 -10.62 -12.15 18.56
CA THR A 201 -10.89 -11.06 19.51
C THR A 201 -9.69 -10.67 20.37
N LEU A 202 -8.68 -11.54 20.45
CA LEU A 202 -7.42 -11.28 21.16
C LEU A 202 -6.36 -10.77 20.18
N MET A 203 -5.86 -9.57 20.41
CA MET A 203 -4.90 -8.93 19.50
C MET A 203 -3.57 -9.69 19.41
N GLU A 204 -3.16 -10.33 20.49
CA GLU A 204 -1.94 -11.13 20.58
C GLU A 204 -1.98 -12.36 19.65
N ASP A 205 -3.17 -12.92 19.41
CA ASP A 205 -3.33 -14.09 18.56
C ASP A 205 -3.03 -13.76 17.08
N TRP A 206 -3.06 -12.48 16.69
CA TRP A 206 -2.77 -11.99 15.33
C TRP A 206 -1.29 -11.90 14.99
N TYR A 207 -0.37 -12.15 15.94
CA TYR A 207 1.06 -11.90 15.78
C TYR A 207 1.66 -12.43 14.46
N TYR A 208 1.41 -13.71 14.14
CA TYR A 208 1.97 -14.32 12.92
C TYR A 208 1.27 -13.86 11.64
N ALA A 209 -0.01 -13.48 11.72
CA ALA A 209 -0.75 -12.92 10.58
C ALA A 209 -0.22 -11.52 10.23
N ILE A 210 0.00 -10.67 11.25
CA ILE A 210 0.59 -9.33 11.09
C ILE A 210 1.99 -9.42 10.51
N TRP A 211 2.85 -10.30 11.06
CA TRP A 211 4.16 -10.55 10.47
C TRP A 211 4.05 -11.08 9.03
N GLY A 212 3.09 -11.97 8.77
CA GLY A 212 2.82 -12.48 7.44
C GLY A 212 2.31 -11.45 6.44
N TYR A 213 1.74 -10.34 6.92
CA TYR A 213 1.26 -9.22 6.10
C TYR A 213 2.43 -8.50 5.44
N ASN A 214 3.43 -8.09 6.24
CA ASN A 214 4.67 -7.50 5.74
C ASN A 214 5.49 -8.48 4.88
N GLY A 215 5.55 -9.75 5.31
CA GLY A 215 6.23 -10.80 4.58
C GLY A 215 6.87 -11.80 5.54
N PHE A 216 6.39 -13.04 5.55
CA PHE A 216 6.90 -14.05 6.49
C PHE A 216 8.25 -14.63 6.02
N ALA A 217 9.35 -13.91 6.27
CA ALA A 217 10.66 -14.23 5.73
C ALA A 217 11.71 -14.46 6.83
N PHE A 218 12.82 -15.11 6.46
CA PHE A 218 13.96 -15.25 7.39
C PHE A 218 14.61 -13.89 7.69
N SER A 219 14.64 -12.98 6.70
CA SER A 219 15.24 -11.65 6.82
C SER A 219 14.59 -10.79 7.90
N ASN A 220 13.31 -10.96 8.20
CA ASN A 220 12.60 -10.26 9.28
C ASN A 220 12.19 -11.20 10.43
N HIS A 221 12.81 -12.38 10.52
CA HIS A 221 12.59 -13.30 11.61
C HIS A 221 13.15 -12.73 12.92
N PRO A 222 12.39 -12.69 14.04
CA PRO A 222 12.88 -12.12 15.32
C PRO A 222 14.14 -12.79 15.87
N LEU A 223 14.34 -14.06 15.53
CA LEU A 223 15.52 -14.88 15.83
C LEU A 223 16.59 -14.90 14.71
N ASN A 224 16.49 -14.05 13.70
CA ASN A 224 17.53 -13.96 12.67
C ASN A 224 18.84 -13.49 13.34
N PRO A 225 19.93 -14.29 13.26
CA PRO A 225 21.19 -13.99 13.95
C PRO A 225 21.94 -12.78 13.39
N ALA A 226 21.50 -12.22 12.26
CA ALA A 226 22.01 -10.95 11.75
C ALA A 226 21.69 -9.76 12.66
N TYR A 227 20.65 -9.86 13.51
CA TYR A 227 20.26 -8.80 14.43
C TYR A 227 20.68 -9.10 15.87
N ASN A 228 20.97 -8.05 16.63
CA ASN A 228 21.26 -8.17 18.06
C ASN A 228 20.01 -8.66 18.80
N PRO A 229 20.07 -9.76 19.57
CA PRO A 229 18.93 -10.27 20.35
C PRO A 229 18.52 -9.31 21.49
N SER A 230 19.40 -8.40 21.90
CA SER A 230 19.13 -7.33 22.86
C SER A 230 18.84 -5.99 22.17
N ARG A 231 18.36 -6.01 20.92
CA ARG A 231 17.90 -4.80 20.25
C ARG A 231 16.82 -4.12 21.09
N VAL A 232 16.99 -2.83 21.24
CA VAL A 232 16.03 -1.88 21.79
C VAL A 232 14.74 -1.94 20.98
N GLY A 233 13.62 -1.50 21.59
CA GLY A 233 12.33 -1.43 20.90
C GLY A 233 12.41 -0.59 19.62
N TYR A 234 11.51 -0.85 18.68
CA TYR A 234 11.38 -0.02 17.48
C TYR A 234 10.85 1.37 17.84
N SER A 235 11.31 2.40 17.14
CA SER A 235 10.85 3.79 17.28
C SER A 235 10.53 4.38 15.92
N CYS A 236 9.42 5.13 15.84
CA CYS A 236 9.12 5.99 14.70
C CYS A 236 9.74 7.40 14.85
N GLY A 237 10.62 7.58 15.84
CA GLY A 237 11.28 8.84 16.15
C GLY A 237 12.45 9.16 15.21
N PRO A 238 13.22 10.23 15.50
CA PRO A 238 14.43 10.53 14.76
C PRO A 238 15.46 9.40 14.86
N ALA A 239 16.17 9.16 13.75
CA ALA A 239 17.31 8.25 13.76
C ALA A 239 18.34 8.69 14.83
N GLY A 240 18.83 7.73 15.63
CA GLY A 240 19.81 7.98 16.69
C GLY A 240 19.22 8.31 18.06
N ASP A 241 17.92 8.13 18.27
CA ASP A 241 17.24 8.22 19.58
C ASP A 241 17.56 7.05 20.54
N GLY A 242 18.43 6.12 20.12
CA GLY A 242 18.82 4.96 20.92
C GLY A 242 17.84 3.79 20.83
N PHE A 243 16.86 3.84 19.91
CA PHE A 243 15.94 2.76 19.57
C PHE A 243 16.27 2.12 18.20
N GLY A 244 15.59 1.02 17.87
CA GLY A 244 15.69 0.40 16.55
C GLY A 244 14.86 1.17 15.52
N HIS A 245 15.40 1.35 14.32
CA HIS A 245 14.73 2.01 13.19
C HIS A 245 14.67 1.11 11.94
N ASP A 246 15.21 -0.11 12.08
CA ASP A 246 15.32 -1.14 11.04
C ASP A 246 14.46 -2.36 11.40
#